data_AF-A0A925X7R0-F1
#
_entry.id   AF-A0A925X7R0-F1
#
_cell.length_a   1.000
_cell.length_b   1.000
_cell.length_c   1.000
_cell.angle_alpha   90.00
_cell.angle_beta   90.00
_cell.angle_gamma   90.00
#
_symmetry.space_group_name_H-M   'P 1'
#
loop_
_entity.id
_entity.type
_entity.pdbx_description
1 polymer ?
#
loop_
_entity_poly.entity_id
_entity_poly.type
_entity_poly.pdbx_seq_one_letter_code
_entity_poly.pdbx_strand_id
1 'polypeptide(L)'
;MLTSDKHTSSSLRYHLPETTHREDDFIAGLDPLQADDQLKRVPQFNNERNTVALVLLLVDILPSVTYLSTFDAYQANAAMRDIGLLLGSLKRHGVEPVNVIPQLEEKLNMIAQKTNLPPRDTLLHYTIWNPDGLRRRSYTGTDDELYLIDSVKIGMNPLVRGIYSLRNLHHTPLQSTEFKTTCETTATHFESMIAGIVLARKKVSPAYFANELRLYFDPITLNEKIYLGPGAVEMPMFVYDHLLWSSDCQDREYITFKETYLPYVHSQMRGIYREFENKPSLLTQVCYTLETLKTANEKVDDDNLKALMKLCILLKSFRMPHKKIAEESYKQSEERTKGSGGYSTDILSHILMLTTNKVSLLEEGIKKHLLGFYESMN
;
A
#
# COMPACT_ATOMS: atom_id res chain seq x y z
N MET A 1 49.92 28.42 -0.73
CA MET A 1 49.69 27.96 -2.12
C MET A 1 50.03 26.47 -2.15
N LEU A 2 49.24 25.49 -2.62
CA LEU A 2 47.85 25.34 -3.11
C LEU A 2 47.54 23.82 -2.88
N THR A 3 46.36 23.31 -2.54
CA THR A 3 45.03 23.87 -2.21
C THR A 3 44.31 22.91 -1.23
N SER A 4 43.10 23.22 -0.75
CA SER A 4 42.23 22.27 -0.03
C SER A 4 41.13 21.74 -0.95
N ASP A 5 41.09 20.43 -1.21
CA ASP A 5 39.96 19.82 -1.92
C ASP A 5 38.73 19.71 -1.01
N LYS A 6 37.77 20.61 -1.25
CA LYS A 6 36.43 20.49 -0.69
C LYS A 6 35.64 19.49 -1.53
N HIS A 7 35.49 18.27 -1.05
CA HIS A 7 34.45 17.37 -1.56
C HIS A 7 33.07 17.97 -1.29
N THR A 8 32.49 18.61 -2.30
CA THR A 8 31.07 18.97 -2.32
C THR A 8 30.24 17.71 -2.51
N SER A 9 29.66 17.21 -1.41
CA SER A 9 28.63 16.18 -1.46
C SER A 9 27.42 16.72 -2.23
N SER A 10 27.24 16.24 -3.46
CA SER A 10 26.01 16.47 -4.23
C SER A 10 24.90 15.65 -3.58
N SER A 11 23.95 16.33 -2.92
CA SER A 11 22.78 15.66 -2.37
C SER A 11 21.90 15.14 -3.49
N LEU A 12 21.93 13.82 -3.72
CA LEU A 12 20.96 13.14 -4.58
C LEU A 12 19.56 13.26 -3.95
N ARG A 13 18.83 14.31 -4.34
CA ARG A 13 17.40 14.42 -4.06
C ARG A 13 16.65 13.43 -4.94
N TYR A 14 16.08 12.40 -4.33
CA TYR A 14 15.17 11.49 -5.02
C TYR A 14 13.80 12.15 -5.12
N HIS A 15 13.60 12.91 -6.19
CA HIS A 15 12.27 13.36 -6.59
C HIS A 15 11.41 12.15 -6.97
N LEU A 16 10.10 12.22 -6.69
CA LEU A 16 9.17 11.40 -7.47
C LEU A 16 9.32 11.81 -8.93
N PRO A 17 9.36 10.86 -9.88
CA PRO A 17 9.05 11.22 -11.24
C PRO A 17 7.58 11.70 -11.25
N GLU A 18 7.30 12.83 -11.91
CA GLU A 18 5.92 13.32 -12.13
C GLU A 18 5.02 12.30 -12.85
N THR A 19 5.62 11.21 -13.33
CA THR A 19 5.00 10.13 -14.09
C THR A 19 4.04 9.29 -13.27
N THR A 20 4.11 9.17 -11.93
CA THR A 20 3.25 8.18 -11.22
C THR A 20 1.75 8.51 -11.32
N HIS A 21 1.38 9.77 -11.11
CA HIS A 21 -0.01 10.22 -11.33
C HIS A 21 -0.42 10.10 -12.79
N ARG A 22 0.49 10.45 -13.72
CA ARG A 22 0.24 10.33 -15.16
C ARG A 22 0.10 8.86 -15.60
N GLU A 23 0.79 7.94 -14.94
CA GLU A 23 0.72 6.49 -15.16
C GLU A 23 -0.62 5.94 -14.67
N ASP A 24 -1.05 6.31 -13.47
CA ASP A 24 -2.35 5.88 -12.93
C ASP A 24 -3.51 6.36 -13.82
N ASP A 25 -3.53 7.65 -14.16
CA ASP A 25 -4.53 8.26 -15.06
C ASP A 25 -4.48 7.64 -16.46
N PHE A 26 -3.29 7.30 -16.97
CA PHE A 26 -3.11 6.67 -18.27
C PHE A 26 -3.67 5.24 -18.28
N ILE A 27 -3.32 4.39 -17.30
CA ILE A 27 -3.85 3.02 -17.19
C ILE A 27 -5.37 3.04 -16.97
N ALA A 28 -5.88 3.95 -16.14
CA ALA A 28 -7.31 4.16 -15.95
C ALA A 28 -8.02 4.58 -17.25
N GLY A 29 -7.35 5.37 -18.09
CA GLY A 29 -7.85 5.76 -19.41
C GLY A 29 -8.00 4.60 -20.40
N LEU A 30 -7.14 3.59 -20.34
CA LEU A 30 -7.11 2.47 -21.30
C LEU A 30 -8.27 1.47 -21.14
N ASP A 31 -8.81 1.02 -22.28
CA ASP A 31 -9.66 -0.18 -22.41
C ASP A 31 -9.19 -1.00 -23.63
N PRO A 32 -8.13 -1.82 -23.48
CA PRO A 32 -7.56 -2.59 -24.58
C PRO A 32 -8.38 -3.85 -24.94
N LEU A 33 -9.36 -4.21 -24.10
CA LEU A 33 -10.28 -5.33 -24.32
C LEU A 33 -11.64 -4.89 -24.90
N GLN A 34 -11.90 -3.58 -24.98
CA GLN A 34 -13.19 -2.99 -25.39
C GLN A 34 -14.35 -3.44 -24.49
N ALA A 35 -14.06 -3.66 -23.20
CA ALA A 35 -14.95 -4.28 -22.22
C ALA A 35 -15.85 -3.27 -21.47
N ASP A 36 -15.64 -1.95 -21.64
CA ASP A 36 -16.35 -0.86 -20.95
C ASP A 36 -17.88 -1.06 -20.85
N ASP A 37 -18.55 -1.40 -21.94
CA ASP A 37 -20.02 -1.55 -21.97
C ASP A 37 -20.50 -2.88 -21.36
N GLN A 38 -19.70 -3.93 -21.49
CA GLN A 38 -20.07 -5.26 -21.05
C GLN A 38 -19.90 -5.41 -19.53
N LEU A 39 -18.84 -4.83 -18.96
CA LEU A 39 -18.54 -4.89 -17.53
C LEU A 39 -19.56 -4.15 -16.66
N LYS A 40 -20.33 -3.20 -17.23
CA LYS A 40 -21.48 -2.56 -16.54
C LYS A 40 -22.53 -3.57 -16.07
N ARG A 41 -22.55 -4.78 -16.63
CA ARG A 41 -23.49 -5.86 -16.27
C ARG A 41 -23.01 -6.74 -15.12
N VAL A 42 -21.74 -6.64 -14.71
CA VAL A 42 -21.15 -7.49 -13.65
C VAL A 42 -21.90 -7.36 -12.31
N PRO A 43 -22.25 -6.15 -11.81
CA PRO A 43 -23.13 -5.99 -10.64
C PRO A 43 -24.44 -6.78 -10.72
N GLN A 44 -25.12 -6.75 -11.87
CA GLN A 44 -26.36 -7.49 -12.09
C GLN A 44 -26.12 -9.00 -12.02
N PHE A 45 -25.14 -9.52 -12.76
CA PHE A 45 -24.82 -10.95 -12.78
C PHE A 45 -24.40 -11.46 -11.39
N ASN A 46 -23.69 -10.63 -10.62
CA ASN A 46 -23.32 -10.96 -9.24
C ASN A 46 -24.53 -11.02 -8.29
N ASN A 47 -25.44 -10.06 -8.39
CA ASN A 47 -26.69 -10.08 -7.62
C ASN A 47 -27.57 -11.30 -7.96
N GLU A 48 -27.64 -11.66 -9.25
CA GLU A 48 -28.34 -12.86 -9.75
C GLU A 48 -27.60 -14.18 -9.46
N ARG A 49 -26.34 -14.14 -8.98
CA ARG A 49 -25.42 -15.29 -8.89
C ARG A 49 -25.26 -16.06 -10.21
N ASN A 50 -25.34 -15.34 -11.33
CA ASN A 50 -25.34 -15.88 -12.69
C ASN A 50 -23.90 -16.20 -13.14
N THR A 51 -23.34 -17.28 -12.58
CA THR A 51 -21.97 -17.74 -12.87
C THR A 51 -21.76 -18.08 -14.35
N VAL A 52 -22.79 -18.59 -15.03
CA VAL A 52 -22.73 -18.85 -16.48
C VAL A 52 -22.52 -17.55 -17.26
N ALA A 53 -23.26 -16.48 -16.96
CA ALA A 53 -23.08 -15.19 -17.61
C ALA A 53 -21.69 -14.57 -17.30
N LEU A 54 -21.18 -14.74 -16.07
CA LEU A 54 -19.84 -14.29 -15.70
C LEU A 54 -18.73 -15.06 -16.45
N VAL A 55 -18.86 -16.38 -16.61
CA VAL A 55 -17.92 -17.19 -17.41
C VAL A 55 -17.98 -16.80 -18.88
N LEU A 56 -19.18 -16.67 -19.46
CA LEU A 56 -19.33 -16.27 -20.87
C LEU A 56 -18.76 -14.88 -21.13
N LEU A 57 -19.01 -13.91 -20.25
CA LEU A 57 -18.42 -12.58 -20.33
C LEU A 57 -16.90 -12.63 -20.23
N LEU A 58 -16.33 -13.43 -19.32
CA LEU A 58 -14.88 -13.58 -19.22
C LEU A 58 -14.31 -14.22 -20.49
N VAL A 59 -14.94 -15.25 -21.05
CA VAL A 59 -14.50 -15.87 -22.32
C VAL A 59 -14.53 -14.87 -23.49
N ASP A 60 -15.54 -14.00 -23.55
CA ASP A 60 -15.71 -13.01 -24.63
C ASP A 60 -14.62 -11.93 -24.62
N ILE A 61 -14.27 -11.38 -23.44
CA ILE A 61 -13.22 -10.35 -23.33
C ILE A 61 -11.79 -10.90 -23.32
N LEU A 62 -11.60 -12.21 -23.15
CA LEU A 62 -10.29 -12.81 -22.90
C LEU A 62 -9.46 -12.87 -24.20
N PRO A 63 -8.40 -12.04 -24.33
CA PRO A 63 -7.71 -11.86 -25.61
C PRO A 63 -7.04 -13.15 -26.10
N SER A 64 -6.77 -13.25 -27.40
CA SER A 64 -5.89 -14.31 -27.93
C SER A 64 -4.45 -14.09 -27.45
N VAL A 65 -3.65 -15.15 -27.36
CA VAL A 65 -2.21 -15.07 -27.04
C VAL A 65 -1.49 -14.09 -27.98
N THR A 66 -1.82 -14.14 -29.27
CA THR A 66 -1.27 -13.21 -30.28
C THR A 66 -1.63 -11.75 -29.99
N TYR A 67 -2.90 -11.43 -29.70
CA TYR A 67 -3.31 -10.06 -29.39
C TYR A 67 -2.73 -9.57 -28.06
N LEU A 68 -2.75 -10.43 -27.02
CA LEU A 68 -2.12 -10.13 -25.74
C LEU A 68 -0.61 -9.90 -25.87
N SER A 69 0.07 -10.58 -26.81
CA SER A 69 1.51 -10.39 -27.04
C SER A 69 1.86 -8.95 -27.46
N THR A 70 0.95 -8.25 -28.16
CA THR A 70 1.18 -6.86 -28.61
C THR A 70 0.96 -5.81 -27.52
N PHE A 71 0.44 -6.19 -26.35
CA PHE A 71 0.21 -5.23 -25.26
C PHE A 71 1.52 -4.77 -24.63
N ASP A 72 1.63 -3.48 -24.35
CA ASP A 72 2.62 -2.96 -23.39
C ASP A 72 2.20 -3.25 -21.93
N ALA A 73 3.00 -2.82 -20.96
CA ALA A 73 2.71 -3.03 -19.54
C ALA A 73 1.45 -2.28 -19.06
N TYR A 74 1.13 -1.11 -19.63
CA TYR A 74 -0.02 -0.30 -19.25
C TYR A 74 -1.32 -0.90 -19.77
N GLN A 75 -1.32 -1.37 -21.02
CA GLN A 75 -2.40 -2.15 -21.62
C GLN A 75 -2.59 -3.48 -20.87
N ALA A 76 -1.50 -4.16 -20.49
CA ALA A 76 -1.59 -5.38 -19.70
C ALA A 76 -2.19 -5.16 -18.29
N ASN A 77 -1.85 -4.06 -17.61
CA ASN A 77 -2.49 -3.66 -16.35
C ASN A 77 -3.99 -3.35 -16.54
N ALA A 78 -4.36 -2.57 -17.57
CA ALA A 78 -5.76 -2.27 -17.86
C ALA A 78 -6.58 -3.52 -18.19
N ALA A 79 -6.00 -4.47 -18.92
CA ALA A 79 -6.61 -5.78 -19.17
C ALA A 79 -6.75 -6.62 -17.89
N MET A 80 -5.76 -6.61 -16.99
CA MET A 80 -5.83 -7.33 -15.71
C MET A 80 -6.93 -6.79 -14.78
N ARG A 81 -7.14 -5.46 -14.75
CA ARG A 81 -8.28 -4.85 -14.04
C ARG A 81 -9.61 -5.46 -14.49
N ASP A 82 -9.79 -5.55 -15.80
CA ASP A 82 -11.05 -5.93 -16.43
C ASP A 82 -11.33 -7.43 -16.31
N ILE A 83 -10.28 -8.25 -16.50
CA ILE A 83 -10.32 -9.70 -16.25
C ILE A 83 -10.51 -9.99 -14.75
N GLY A 84 -9.76 -9.30 -13.89
CA GLY A 84 -9.71 -9.53 -12.44
C GLY A 84 -11.03 -9.30 -11.71
N LEU A 85 -11.81 -8.31 -12.15
CA LEU A 85 -13.19 -8.12 -11.69
C LEU A 85 -14.03 -9.41 -11.87
N LEU A 86 -13.83 -10.14 -12.96
CA LEU A 86 -14.53 -11.40 -13.23
C LEU A 86 -13.93 -12.56 -12.42
N LEU A 87 -12.61 -12.55 -12.15
CA LEU A 87 -11.96 -13.53 -11.27
C LEU A 87 -12.55 -13.49 -9.84
N GLY A 88 -12.62 -12.31 -9.23
CA GLY A 88 -13.20 -12.12 -7.89
C GLY A 88 -14.70 -12.42 -7.86
N SER A 89 -15.44 -12.05 -8.92
CA SER A 89 -16.86 -12.37 -9.07
C SER A 89 -17.12 -13.88 -9.12
N LEU A 90 -16.40 -14.62 -9.97
CA LEU A 90 -16.52 -16.08 -10.06
C LEU A 90 -16.14 -16.75 -8.74
N LYS A 91 -15.04 -16.31 -8.11
CA LYS A 91 -14.56 -16.89 -6.85
C LYS A 91 -15.56 -16.73 -5.71
N ARG A 92 -16.22 -15.56 -5.59
CA ARG A 92 -17.29 -15.33 -4.59
C ARG A 92 -18.40 -16.39 -4.68
N HIS A 93 -18.79 -16.78 -5.90
CA HIS A 93 -19.86 -17.76 -6.11
C HIS A 93 -19.36 -19.22 -6.12
N GLY A 94 -18.17 -19.48 -5.57
CA GLY A 94 -17.60 -20.83 -5.43
C GLY A 94 -16.97 -21.40 -6.70
N VAL A 95 -16.81 -20.60 -7.76
CA VAL A 95 -16.21 -21.03 -9.04
C VAL A 95 -14.74 -20.61 -9.09
N GLU A 96 -13.83 -21.58 -9.11
CA GLU A 96 -12.41 -21.31 -9.38
C GLU A 96 -12.23 -20.97 -10.87
N PRO A 97 -11.81 -19.74 -11.25
CA PRO A 97 -11.90 -19.27 -12.64
C PRO A 97 -11.14 -20.15 -13.65
N VAL A 98 -9.97 -20.65 -13.26
CA VAL A 98 -9.09 -21.45 -14.12
C VAL A 98 -9.64 -22.84 -14.40
N ASN A 99 -10.49 -23.38 -13.52
CA ASN A 99 -11.11 -24.70 -13.69
C ASN A 99 -12.23 -24.69 -14.74
N VAL A 100 -12.80 -23.52 -15.05
CA VAL A 100 -13.91 -23.36 -16.00
C VAL A 100 -13.50 -22.72 -17.33
N ILE A 101 -12.30 -22.14 -17.42
CA ILE A 101 -11.75 -21.55 -18.66
C ILE A 101 -10.32 -22.07 -18.87
N PRO A 102 -10.10 -23.15 -19.65
CA PRO A 102 -8.81 -23.82 -19.77
C PRO A 102 -7.64 -22.93 -20.25
N GLN A 103 -7.91 -21.88 -21.02
CA GLN A 103 -6.88 -20.96 -21.54
C GLN A 103 -6.58 -19.77 -20.61
N LEU A 104 -7.26 -19.66 -19.46
CA LEU A 104 -7.15 -18.49 -18.60
C LEU A 104 -5.79 -18.40 -17.92
N GLU A 105 -5.26 -19.52 -17.44
CA GLU A 105 -4.00 -19.58 -16.69
C GLU A 105 -2.79 -19.09 -17.50
N GLU A 106 -2.66 -19.53 -18.76
CA GLU A 106 -1.63 -19.05 -19.69
C GLU A 106 -1.66 -17.53 -19.84
N LYS A 107 -2.85 -16.96 -20.06
CA LYS A 107 -3.04 -15.52 -20.32
C LYS A 107 -2.79 -14.68 -19.07
N LEU A 108 -3.22 -15.14 -17.89
CA LEU A 108 -2.90 -14.49 -16.61
C LEU A 108 -1.39 -14.49 -16.34
N ASN A 109 -0.70 -15.60 -16.63
CA ASN A 109 0.75 -15.69 -16.52
C ASN A 109 1.47 -14.75 -17.51
N MET A 110 1.01 -14.64 -18.76
CA MET A 110 1.53 -13.68 -19.74
C MET A 110 1.36 -12.22 -19.29
N ILE A 111 0.21 -11.87 -18.70
CA ILE A 111 -0.02 -10.53 -18.16
C ILE A 111 0.93 -10.27 -17.00
N ALA A 112 1.05 -11.18 -16.03
CA ALA A 112 1.97 -11.05 -14.90
C ALA A 112 3.43 -10.83 -15.32
N GLN A 113 3.88 -11.50 -16.39
CA GLN A 113 5.22 -11.29 -16.95
C GLN A 113 5.40 -9.88 -17.53
N LYS A 114 4.37 -9.33 -18.22
CA LYS A 114 4.39 -7.98 -18.79
C LYS A 114 4.31 -6.88 -17.72
N THR A 115 3.53 -7.09 -16.67
CA THR A 115 3.26 -6.08 -15.62
C THR A 115 4.22 -6.16 -14.44
N ASN A 116 4.92 -7.29 -14.27
CA ASN A 116 5.71 -7.59 -13.07
C ASN A 116 4.86 -7.48 -11.79
N LEU A 117 3.64 -7.99 -11.85
CA LEU A 117 2.67 -8.09 -10.76
C LEU A 117 2.10 -9.52 -10.70
N PRO A 118 1.35 -9.89 -9.64
CA PRO A 118 0.71 -11.19 -9.57
C PRO A 118 -0.20 -11.47 -10.78
N PRO A 119 -0.40 -12.75 -11.16
CA PRO A 119 -1.29 -13.18 -12.24
C PRO A 119 -2.78 -13.12 -11.85
N ARG A 120 -3.19 -11.99 -11.26
CA ARG A 120 -4.56 -11.61 -10.94
C ARG A 120 -4.64 -10.11 -10.64
N ASP A 121 -5.83 -9.59 -10.40
CA ASP A 121 -6.02 -8.24 -9.88
C ASP A 121 -5.37 -8.03 -8.51
N THR A 122 -5.01 -6.79 -8.27
CA THR A 122 -4.49 -6.26 -7.00
C THR A 122 -5.25 -4.98 -6.67
N LEU A 123 -5.03 -4.42 -5.50
CA LEU A 123 -5.60 -3.15 -5.07
C LEU A 123 -5.37 -2.02 -6.08
N LEU A 124 -4.22 -2.00 -6.77
CA LEU A 124 -3.93 -0.99 -7.80
C LEU A 124 -4.96 -1.04 -8.93
N HIS A 125 -5.16 -2.24 -9.49
CA HIS A 125 -6.16 -2.55 -10.50
C HIS A 125 -7.57 -2.18 -10.07
N TYR A 126 -7.95 -2.56 -8.84
CA TYR A 126 -9.29 -2.34 -8.30
C TYR A 126 -9.58 -0.87 -7.95
N THR A 127 -8.54 -0.06 -7.68
CA THR A 127 -8.69 1.31 -7.17
C THR A 127 -8.08 2.37 -8.09
N ILE A 128 -6.78 2.68 -7.98
CA ILE A 128 -6.17 3.82 -8.71
C ILE A 128 -6.15 3.65 -10.23
N TRP A 129 -6.09 2.41 -10.74
CA TRP A 129 -6.17 2.10 -12.18
C TRP A 129 -7.59 1.81 -12.66
N ASN A 130 -8.57 1.89 -11.75
CA ASN A 130 -9.98 1.77 -12.06
C ASN A 130 -10.52 3.16 -12.47
N PRO A 131 -11.06 3.33 -13.70
CA PRO A 131 -11.57 4.61 -14.15
C PRO A 131 -12.73 5.13 -13.29
N ASP A 132 -13.02 6.42 -13.43
CA ASP A 132 -14.11 7.08 -12.73
C ASP A 132 -15.37 7.28 -13.60
N GLY A 133 -16.47 7.67 -12.95
CA GLY A 133 -17.76 7.89 -13.60
C GLY A 133 -18.34 6.62 -14.23
N LEU A 134 -18.96 6.77 -15.40
CA LEU A 134 -19.70 5.69 -16.09
C LEU A 134 -18.85 4.50 -16.56
N ARG A 135 -17.51 4.62 -16.47
CA ARG A 135 -16.57 3.55 -16.83
C ARG A 135 -16.11 2.74 -15.61
N ARG A 136 -16.41 3.17 -14.38
CA ARG A 136 -15.90 2.56 -13.15
C ARG A 136 -16.30 1.07 -13.04
N ARG A 137 -15.31 0.20 -12.86
CA ARG A 137 -15.49 -1.24 -12.60
C ARG A 137 -15.92 -1.43 -11.14
N SER A 138 -16.87 -2.34 -10.90
CA SER A 138 -17.53 -2.52 -9.60
C SER A 138 -18.06 -3.95 -9.50
N TYR A 139 -17.84 -4.62 -8.38
CA TYR A 139 -18.38 -5.96 -8.11
C TYR A 139 -19.90 -5.92 -7.86
N THR A 140 -20.39 -4.91 -7.14
CA THR A 140 -21.78 -4.78 -6.67
C THR A 140 -22.48 -3.52 -7.16
N GLY A 141 -21.73 -2.50 -7.58
CA GLY A 141 -22.28 -1.20 -8.01
C GLY A 141 -22.90 -0.38 -6.88
N THR A 142 -22.64 -0.74 -5.61
CA THR A 142 -23.23 -0.09 -4.44
C THR A 142 -22.36 1.02 -3.88
N ASP A 143 -22.99 2.05 -3.31
CA ASP A 143 -22.33 3.18 -2.65
C ASP A 143 -21.19 2.75 -1.71
N ASP A 144 -21.42 1.74 -0.86
CA ASP A 144 -20.39 1.17 0.04
C ASP A 144 -19.13 0.70 -0.70
N GLU A 145 -19.28 0.07 -1.88
CA GLU A 145 -18.14 -0.34 -2.71
C GLU A 145 -17.42 0.88 -3.30
N LEU A 146 -18.19 1.83 -3.82
CA LEU A 146 -17.66 3.04 -4.43
C LEU A 146 -16.88 3.89 -3.42
N TYR A 147 -17.41 4.07 -2.21
CA TYR A 147 -16.73 4.76 -1.12
C TYR A 147 -15.51 3.99 -0.59
N LEU A 148 -15.50 2.65 -0.66
CA LEU A 148 -14.31 1.84 -0.34
C LEU A 148 -13.20 2.11 -1.36
N ILE A 149 -13.50 2.07 -2.65
CA ILE A 149 -12.56 2.41 -3.73
C ILE A 149 -12.03 3.84 -3.56
N ASP A 150 -12.92 4.80 -3.37
CA ASP A 150 -12.58 6.23 -3.23
C ASP A 150 -11.72 6.49 -1.97
N SER A 151 -11.94 5.74 -0.88
CA SER A 151 -11.11 5.84 0.34
C SER A 151 -9.65 5.48 0.12
N VAL A 152 -9.38 4.54 -0.80
CA VAL A 152 -8.02 4.13 -1.18
C VAL A 152 -7.42 5.13 -2.17
N LYS A 153 -8.20 5.61 -3.15
CA LYS A 153 -7.76 6.65 -4.10
C LYS A 153 -7.25 7.92 -3.39
N ILE A 154 -7.92 8.33 -2.31
CA ILE A 154 -7.48 9.46 -1.46
C ILE A 154 -6.09 9.23 -0.85
N GLY A 155 -5.81 8.02 -0.34
CA GLY A 155 -4.60 7.74 0.43
C GLY A 155 -3.39 7.31 -0.41
N MET A 156 -3.61 6.56 -1.49
CA MET A 156 -2.55 5.79 -2.19
C MET A 156 -1.42 6.66 -2.75
N ASN A 157 -1.76 7.64 -3.58
CA ASN A 157 -0.76 8.48 -4.24
C ASN A 157 0.00 9.40 -3.25
N PRO A 158 -0.68 10.07 -2.29
CA PRO A 158 0.00 10.76 -1.20
C PRO A 158 0.89 9.84 -0.35
N LEU A 159 0.47 8.61 -0.05
CA LEU A 159 1.32 7.63 0.65
C LEU A 159 2.62 7.34 -0.11
N VAL A 160 2.54 7.08 -1.43
CA VAL A 160 3.73 6.90 -2.28
C VAL A 160 4.64 8.13 -2.19
N ARG A 161 4.08 9.36 -2.24
CA ARG A 161 4.86 10.59 -2.05
C ARG A 161 5.52 10.66 -0.68
N GLY A 162 4.82 10.26 0.39
CA GLY A 162 5.37 10.14 1.74
C GLY A 162 6.53 9.15 1.85
N ILE A 163 6.46 8.01 1.15
CA ILE A 163 7.54 7.00 1.09
C ILE A 163 8.81 7.58 0.44
N TYR A 164 8.68 8.30 -0.68
CA TYR A 164 9.83 8.99 -1.29
C TYR A 164 10.40 10.10 -0.38
N SER A 165 9.57 10.82 0.37
CA SER A 165 10.04 11.82 1.34
C SER A 165 10.76 11.18 2.54
N LEU A 166 10.28 10.05 3.07
CA LEU A 166 11.00 9.25 4.06
C LEU A 166 12.34 8.72 3.52
N ARG A 167 12.38 8.26 2.26
CA ARG A 167 13.62 7.83 1.60
C ARG A 167 14.65 8.95 1.53
N ASN A 168 14.22 10.19 1.28
CA ASN A 168 15.11 11.35 1.34
C ASN A 168 15.59 11.64 2.78
N LEU A 169 14.72 11.51 3.80
CA LEU A 169 15.09 11.73 5.21
C LEU A 169 16.24 10.85 5.72
N HIS A 170 16.38 9.62 5.19
CA HIS A 170 17.54 8.76 5.49
C HIS A 170 18.90 9.31 5.03
N HIS A 171 18.91 10.36 4.21
CA HIS A 171 20.12 11.03 3.73
C HIS A 171 20.23 12.50 4.19
N THR A 172 19.23 13.00 4.94
CA THR A 172 19.21 14.36 5.45
C THR A 172 19.82 14.41 6.86
N PRO A 173 20.89 15.19 7.12
CA PRO A 173 21.48 15.29 8.45
C PRO A 173 20.49 15.83 9.50
N LEU A 174 20.50 15.26 10.70
CA LEU A 174 19.56 15.60 11.78
C LEU A 174 19.67 17.05 12.26
N GLN A 175 20.85 17.68 12.15
CA GLN A 175 21.04 19.11 12.47
C GLN A 175 20.61 20.05 11.31
N SER A 176 20.24 19.54 10.13
CA SER A 176 19.83 20.37 9.00
C SER A 176 18.40 20.88 9.16
N THR A 177 18.13 22.12 8.76
CA THR A 177 16.75 22.64 8.66
C THR A 177 15.92 21.93 7.59
N GLU A 178 16.57 21.33 6.59
CA GLU A 178 15.93 20.48 5.58
C GLU A 178 15.31 19.21 6.21
N PHE A 179 15.77 18.77 7.38
CA PHE A 179 15.20 17.64 8.10
C PHE A 179 13.76 17.93 8.55
N LYS A 180 13.53 19.05 9.26
CA LYS A 180 12.19 19.53 9.61
C LYS A 180 11.29 19.68 8.39
N THR A 181 11.76 20.39 7.35
CA THR A 181 10.94 20.62 6.14
C THR A 181 10.56 19.33 5.43
N THR A 182 11.45 18.34 5.39
CA THR A 182 11.14 17.02 4.78
C THR A 182 10.21 16.19 5.66
N CYS A 183 10.35 16.25 7.00
CA CYS A 183 9.38 15.68 7.94
C CYS A 183 7.99 16.31 7.80
N GLU A 184 7.90 17.64 7.71
CA GLU A 184 6.64 18.37 7.51
C GLU A 184 5.97 18.01 6.17
N THR A 185 6.75 17.94 5.08
CA THR A 185 6.27 17.49 3.76
C THR A 185 5.75 16.05 3.81
N THR A 186 6.49 15.16 4.48
CA THR A 186 6.08 13.76 4.71
C THR A 186 4.76 13.69 5.50
N ALA A 187 4.61 14.56 6.51
CA ALA A 187 3.41 14.62 7.35
C ALA A 187 2.17 15.02 6.54
N THR A 188 2.28 16.07 5.72
CA THR A 188 1.18 16.53 4.83
C THR A 188 0.78 15.46 3.81
N HIS A 189 1.74 14.69 3.29
CA HIS A 189 1.43 13.54 2.43
C HIS A 189 0.74 12.39 3.19
N PHE A 190 1.12 12.14 4.44
CA PHE A 190 0.53 11.08 5.25
C PHE A 190 -0.89 11.42 5.77
N GLU A 191 -1.22 12.70 5.95
CA GLU A 191 -2.54 13.15 6.40
C GLU A 191 -3.69 12.64 5.49
N SER A 192 -3.44 12.40 4.21
CA SER A 192 -4.42 11.77 3.29
C SER A 192 -4.77 10.32 3.64
N MET A 193 -3.86 9.54 4.25
CA MET A 193 -4.19 8.19 4.75
C MET A 193 -5.23 8.23 5.86
N ILE A 194 -5.17 9.26 6.72
CA ILE A 194 -6.16 9.49 7.78
C ILE A 194 -7.48 9.91 7.14
N ALA A 195 -7.47 10.78 6.12
CA ALA A 195 -8.67 11.18 5.39
C ALA A 195 -9.39 10.00 4.72
N GLY A 196 -8.65 9.08 4.10
CA GLY A 196 -9.20 7.84 3.53
C GLY A 196 -9.89 6.97 4.59
N ILE A 197 -9.23 6.74 5.72
CA ILE A 197 -9.82 6.00 6.86
C ILE A 197 -11.07 6.69 7.43
N VAL A 198 -11.09 8.01 7.50
CA VAL A 198 -12.27 8.79 7.91
C VAL A 198 -13.42 8.65 6.92
N LEU A 199 -13.14 8.64 5.60
CA LEU A 199 -14.17 8.38 4.58
C LEU A 199 -14.75 6.98 4.74
N ALA A 200 -13.89 5.95 4.76
CA ALA A 200 -14.31 4.55 4.89
C ALA A 200 -15.20 4.36 6.14
N ARG A 201 -14.76 4.83 7.31
CA ARG A 201 -15.53 4.75 8.56
C ARG A 201 -16.88 5.46 8.52
N LYS A 202 -17.01 6.53 7.74
CA LYS A 202 -18.23 7.34 7.65
C LYS A 202 -19.22 6.81 6.60
N LYS A 203 -18.75 6.04 5.62
CA LYS A 203 -19.50 5.75 4.39
C LYS A 203 -19.61 4.28 4.02
N VAL A 204 -18.77 3.41 4.58
CA VAL A 204 -18.82 1.96 4.34
C VAL A 204 -19.38 1.28 5.58
N SER A 205 -20.50 0.58 5.42
CA SER A 205 -21.13 -0.22 6.47
C SER A 205 -20.25 -1.42 6.82
N PRO A 206 -19.83 -1.59 8.09
CA PRO A 206 -19.02 -2.74 8.51
C PRO A 206 -19.71 -4.08 8.23
N ALA A 207 -21.05 -4.15 8.35
CA ALA A 207 -21.83 -5.35 8.09
C ALA A 207 -21.91 -5.67 6.59
N TYR A 208 -22.10 -4.65 5.73
CA TYR A 208 -22.09 -4.84 4.28
C TYR A 208 -20.69 -5.22 3.77
N PHE A 209 -19.65 -4.58 4.30
CA PHE A 209 -18.28 -4.95 3.98
C PHE A 209 -18.00 -6.41 4.34
N ALA A 210 -18.30 -6.83 5.57
CA ALA A 210 -17.98 -8.18 6.06
C ALA A 210 -18.77 -9.29 5.36
N ASN A 211 -20.06 -9.07 5.10
CA ASN A 211 -20.97 -10.13 4.63
C ASN A 211 -21.21 -10.10 3.11
N GLU A 212 -20.89 -9.01 2.41
CA GLU A 212 -21.04 -8.92 0.95
C GLU A 212 -19.73 -8.62 0.22
N LEU A 213 -19.09 -7.46 0.46
CA LEU A 213 -17.93 -7.02 -0.34
C LEU A 213 -16.69 -7.88 -0.12
N ARG A 214 -16.40 -8.24 1.13
CA ARG A 214 -15.23 -9.03 1.53
C ARG A 214 -15.13 -10.36 0.76
N LEU A 215 -16.26 -10.91 0.30
CA LEU A 215 -16.31 -12.20 -0.39
C LEU A 215 -15.73 -12.15 -1.83
N TYR A 216 -15.74 -11.00 -2.49
CA TYR A 216 -15.11 -10.82 -3.81
C TYR A 216 -13.57 -10.82 -3.74
N PHE A 217 -13.02 -10.52 -2.55
CA PHE A 217 -11.59 -10.42 -2.30
C PHE A 217 -10.97 -11.75 -1.82
N ASP A 218 -11.64 -12.88 -2.10
CA ASP A 218 -11.11 -14.19 -1.74
C ASP A 218 -9.95 -14.62 -2.66
N PRO A 219 -9.02 -15.44 -2.15
CA PRO A 219 -7.88 -15.89 -2.92
C PRO A 219 -8.30 -16.89 -4.01
N ILE A 220 -7.65 -16.79 -5.16
CA ILE A 220 -7.76 -17.76 -6.26
C ILE A 220 -6.55 -18.70 -6.26
N THR A 221 -6.70 -19.86 -6.90
CA THR A 221 -5.61 -20.83 -7.08
C THR A 221 -5.19 -20.86 -8.55
N LEU A 222 -3.89 -20.70 -8.81
CA LEU A 222 -3.30 -20.67 -10.16
C LEU A 222 -1.86 -21.20 -10.08
N ASN A 223 -1.45 -22.05 -11.02
CA ASN A 223 -0.17 -22.76 -11.01
C ASN A 223 0.11 -23.46 -9.65
N GLU A 224 -0.92 -24.10 -9.07
CA GLU A 224 -0.90 -24.71 -7.72
C GLU A 224 -0.60 -23.74 -6.55
N LYS A 225 -0.61 -22.42 -6.80
CA LYS A 225 -0.31 -21.38 -5.82
C LYS A 225 -1.54 -20.54 -5.51
N ILE A 226 -1.62 -20.10 -4.24
CA ILE A 226 -2.68 -19.23 -3.74
C ILE A 226 -2.28 -17.77 -3.98
N TYR A 227 -3.13 -17.00 -4.66
CA TYR A 227 -2.95 -15.57 -4.88
C TYR A 227 -4.09 -14.78 -4.20
N LEU A 228 -3.71 -13.89 -3.28
CA LEU A 228 -4.60 -13.11 -2.41
C LEU A 228 -5.48 -12.15 -3.23
N GLY A 229 -6.72 -11.93 -2.80
CA GLY A 229 -7.60 -10.94 -3.43
C GLY A 229 -7.31 -9.52 -2.97
N PRO A 230 -7.69 -8.52 -3.79
CA PRO A 230 -7.32 -7.13 -3.54
C PRO A 230 -7.81 -6.65 -2.17
N GLY A 231 -7.00 -5.84 -1.50
CA GLY A 231 -7.38 -5.24 -0.22
C GLY A 231 -6.42 -4.15 0.22
N ALA A 232 -6.89 -3.21 1.04
CA ALA A 232 -6.11 -2.06 1.50
C ALA A 232 -4.79 -2.41 2.23
N VAL A 233 -4.61 -3.67 2.63
CA VAL A 233 -3.35 -4.20 3.15
C VAL A 233 -2.21 -4.23 2.11
N GLU A 234 -2.54 -4.25 0.82
CA GLU A 234 -1.61 -4.13 -0.30
C GLU A 234 -1.17 -2.67 -0.57
N MET A 235 -1.70 -1.68 0.17
CA MET A 235 -1.09 -0.34 0.15
C MET A 235 0.34 -0.44 0.68
N PRO A 236 1.32 0.29 0.12
CA PRO A 236 2.73 0.22 0.54
C PRO A 236 3.01 0.85 1.92
N MET A 237 2.02 0.88 2.82
CA MET A 237 2.14 1.28 4.22
C MET A 237 3.24 0.52 4.95
N PHE A 238 3.45 -0.76 4.61
CA PHE A 238 4.53 -1.56 5.18
C PHE A 238 5.92 -1.16 4.66
N VAL A 239 6.02 -0.48 3.51
CA VAL A 239 7.26 0.15 3.02
C VAL A 239 7.49 1.49 3.73
N TYR A 240 6.43 2.26 4.00
CA TYR A 240 6.50 3.45 4.86
C TYR A 240 6.99 3.07 6.28
N ASP A 241 6.47 2.00 6.86
CA ASP A 241 6.95 1.42 8.11
C ASP A 241 8.41 0.95 8.03
N HIS A 242 8.80 0.31 6.93
CA HIS A 242 10.16 -0.20 6.70
C HIS A 242 11.18 0.94 6.82
N LEU A 243 10.97 2.04 6.08
CA LEU A 243 11.83 3.22 6.15
C LEU A 243 11.77 3.87 7.54
N LEU A 244 10.57 4.14 8.06
CA LEU A 244 10.44 4.91 9.30
C LEU A 244 11.05 4.16 10.50
N TRP A 245 10.62 2.91 10.76
CA TRP A 245 10.85 2.26 12.06
C TRP A 245 11.23 0.78 12.01
N SER A 246 11.12 0.07 10.87
CA SER A 246 11.11 -1.40 10.84
C SER A 246 12.04 -2.14 9.87
N SER A 247 12.94 -1.45 9.16
CA SER A 247 13.95 -2.10 8.31
C SER A 247 14.95 -2.96 9.09
N ASP A 248 15.17 -2.64 10.37
CA ASP A 248 15.99 -3.37 11.32
C ASP A 248 15.18 -4.26 12.29
N CYS A 249 13.87 -4.32 12.13
CA CYS A 249 12.98 -5.10 13.02
C CYS A 249 13.14 -6.61 12.77
N GLN A 250 13.48 -7.35 13.83
CA GLN A 250 13.70 -8.80 13.81
C GLN A 250 12.44 -9.64 14.13
N ASP A 251 11.27 -9.00 14.20
CA ASP A 251 10.00 -9.69 14.49
C ASP A 251 9.58 -10.55 13.29
N ARG A 252 9.61 -11.88 13.46
CA ARG A 252 9.36 -12.83 12.36
C ARG A 252 7.96 -12.75 11.79
N GLU A 253 6.95 -12.49 12.63
CA GLU A 253 5.56 -12.39 12.17
C GLU A 253 5.39 -11.17 11.28
N TYR A 254 5.96 -10.03 11.68
CA TYR A 254 5.91 -8.81 10.90
C TYR A 254 6.84 -8.81 9.67
N ILE A 255 7.98 -9.50 9.70
CA ILE A 255 8.78 -9.78 8.50
C ILE A 255 7.93 -10.59 7.49
N THR A 256 7.32 -11.69 7.94
CA THR A 256 6.45 -12.52 7.09
C THR A 256 5.29 -11.72 6.51
N PHE A 257 4.69 -10.82 7.29
CA PHE A 257 3.67 -9.89 6.81
C PHE A 257 4.20 -8.99 5.69
N LYS A 258 5.33 -8.31 5.87
CA LYS A 258 5.95 -7.45 4.84
C LYS A 258 6.23 -8.23 3.55
N GLU A 259 6.83 -9.40 3.67
CA GLU A 259 7.22 -10.26 2.53
C GLU A 259 6.00 -10.82 1.78
N THR A 260 4.90 -11.12 2.47
CA THR A 260 3.66 -11.62 1.87
C THR A 260 3.03 -10.62 0.88
N TYR A 261 3.04 -9.33 1.21
CA TYR A 261 2.47 -8.28 0.35
C TYR A 261 3.47 -7.59 -0.57
N LEU A 262 4.78 -7.82 -0.38
CA LEU A 262 5.82 -7.25 -1.22
C LEU A 262 5.60 -7.53 -2.73
N PRO A 263 5.12 -8.71 -3.19
CA PRO A 263 4.80 -8.93 -4.61
C PRO A 263 3.66 -8.07 -5.17
N TYR A 264 2.71 -7.64 -4.32
CA TYR A 264 1.45 -7.02 -4.71
C TYR A 264 1.56 -5.49 -4.90
N VAL A 265 2.57 -4.85 -4.30
CA VAL A 265 2.85 -3.42 -4.50
C VAL A 265 3.57 -3.15 -5.82
N HIS A 266 3.47 -1.91 -6.30
CA HIS A 266 4.15 -1.45 -7.51
C HIS A 266 5.68 -1.69 -7.46
N SER A 267 6.29 -1.98 -8.61
CA SER A 267 7.70 -2.37 -8.75
C SER A 267 8.68 -1.38 -8.09
N GLN A 268 8.41 -0.08 -8.17
CA GLN A 268 9.18 0.97 -7.51
C GLN A 268 9.19 0.84 -5.99
N MET A 269 8.05 0.50 -5.38
CA MET A 269 7.95 0.30 -3.92
C MET A 269 8.75 -0.93 -3.46
N ARG A 270 8.81 -1.97 -4.30
CA ARG A 270 9.69 -3.14 -4.07
C ARG A 270 11.17 -2.77 -4.17
N GLY A 271 11.52 -1.85 -5.08
CA GLY A 271 12.86 -1.29 -5.19
C GLY A 271 13.28 -0.54 -3.90
N ILE A 272 12.42 0.37 -3.42
CA ILE A 272 12.65 1.12 -2.18
C ILE A 272 12.75 0.18 -0.96
N TYR A 273 11.89 -0.85 -0.86
CA TYR A 273 11.99 -1.83 0.21
C TYR A 273 13.37 -2.51 0.24
N ARG A 274 13.81 -3.06 -0.91
CA ARG A 274 15.11 -3.76 -1.02
C ARG A 274 16.31 -2.86 -0.79
N GLU A 275 16.20 -1.57 -1.11
CA GLU A 275 17.27 -0.59 -0.86
C GLU A 275 17.56 -0.40 0.62
N PHE A 276 16.57 -0.58 1.50
CA PHE A 276 16.71 -0.40 2.96
C PHE A 276 16.73 -1.72 3.74
N GLU A 277 16.64 -2.86 3.06
CA GLU A 277 16.83 -4.17 3.66
C GLU A 277 18.21 -4.28 4.33
N ASN A 278 18.22 -4.81 5.56
CA ASN A 278 19.40 -4.88 6.44
C ASN A 278 20.06 -3.52 6.80
N LYS A 279 19.37 -2.39 6.58
CA LYS A 279 19.82 -1.06 7.04
C LYS A 279 19.04 -0.60 8.29
N PRO A 280 19.64 0.23 9.17
CA PRO A 280 18.91 0.82 10.29
C PRO A 280 17.75 1.71 9.81
N SER A 281 16.59 1.62 10.47
CA SER A 281 15.43 2.47 10.16
C SER A 281 15.66 3.92 10.57
N LEU A 282 14.89 4.87 10.04
CA LEU A 282 15.06 6.30 10.32
C LEU A 282 15.06 6.59 11.83
N LEU A 283 14.15 5.97 12.60
CA LEU A 283 14.12 6.14 14.05
C LEU A 283 15.40 5.62 14.72
N THR A 284 15.94 4.48 14.28
CA THR A 284 17.21 3.95 14.79
C THR A 284 18.39 4.85 14.47
N GLN A 285 18.47 5.36 13.23
CA GLN A 285 19.52 6.29 12.80
C GLN A 285 19.51 7.56 13.65
N VAL A 286 18.32 8.09 13.94
CA VAL A 286 18.16 9.28 14.79
C VAL A 286 18.56 8.99 16.24
N CYS A 287 18.22 7.84 16.81
CA CYS A 287 18.68 7.46 18.15
C CYS A 287 20.22 7.41 18.24
N TYR A 288 20.90 6.71 17.32
CA TYR A 288 22.37 6.67 17.29
C TYR A 288 23.00 8.06 17.06
N THR A 289 22.35 8.90 16.25
CA THR A 289 22.80 10.28 16.03
C THR A 289 22.69 11.09 17.32
N LEU A 290 21.57 11.01 18.05
CA LEU A 290 21.38 11.71 19.33
C LEU A 290 22.37 11.27 20.41
N GLU A 291 22.73 9.99 20.46
CA GLU A 291 23.79 9.45 21.33
C GLU A 291 25.16 10.03 20.95
N THR A 292 25.52 9.99 19.67
CA THR A 292 26.79 10.52 19.15
C THR A 292 26.93 12.02 19.44
N LEU A 293 25.89 12.81 19.17
CA LEU A 293 25.88 14.25 19.42
C LEU A 293 25.92 14.58 20.91
N LYS A 294 25.27 13.76 21.76
CA LYS A 294 25.41 13.89 23.22
C LYS A 294 26.86 13.70 23.68
N THR A 295 27.57 12.70 23.15
CA THR A 295 29.00 12.49 23.45
C THR A 295 29.89 13.64 22.92
N ALA A 296 29.53 14.24 21.79
CA ALA A 296 30.23 15.41 21.23
C ALA A 296 29.85 16.76 21.89
N ASN A 297 28.87 16.78 22.79
CA ASN A 297 28.20 17.99 23.32
C ASN A 297 27.63 18.92 22.23
N GLU A 298 27.17 18.34 21.11
CA GLU A 298 26.50 19.04 20.03
C GLU A 298 24.98 19.06 20.22
N LYS A 299 24.31 20.13 19.78
CA LYS A 299 22.85 20.29 19.87
C LYS A 299 22.16 19.95 18.57
N VAL A 300 20.98 19.33 18.68
CA VAL A 300 19.96 19.29 17.62
C VAL A 300 18.94 20.40 17.85
N ASP A 301 18.35 20.94 16.79
CA ASP A 301 17.17 21.80 16.89
C ASP A 301 15.95 20.99 17.37
N ASP A 302 15.38 21.38 18.50
CA ASP A 302 14.14 20.81 19.06
C ASP A 302 13.02 20.66 18.02
N ASP A 303 12.93 21.57 17.04
CA ASP A 303 11.90 21.52 16.01
C ASP A 303 12.12 20.38 14.99
N ASN A 304 13.35 19.96 14.73
CA ASN A 304 13.63 18.77 13.91
C ASN A 304 13.10 17.51 14.61
N LEU A 305 13.26 17.43 15.93
CA LEU A 305 12.79 16.32 16.76
C LEU A 305 11.25 16.32 16.90
N LYS A 306 10.63 17.49 17.07
CA LYS A 306 9.16 17.65 17.06
C LYS A 306 8.56 17.24 15.71
N ALA A 307 9.19 17.61 14.59
CA ALA A 307 8.72 17.27 13.25
C ALA A 307 8.74 15.75 13.00
N LEU A 308 9.80 15.04 13.42
CA LEU A 308 9.85 13.57 13.38
C LEU A 308 8.81 12.93 14.30
N MET A 309 8.61 13.48 15.50
CA MET A 309 7.59 12.98 16.42
C MET A 309 6.16 13.17 15.86
N LYS A 310 5.90 14.24 15.10
CA LYS A 310 4.62 14.44 14.38
C LYS A 310 4.35 13.26 13.43
N LEU A 311 5.34 12.74 12.70
CA LEU A 311 5.18 11.57 11.84
C LEU A 311 4.78 10.31 12.63
N CYS A 312 5.42 10.11 13.79
CA CYS A 312 5.12 8.98 14.69
C CYS A 312 3.70 9.06 15.25
N ILE A 313 3.25 10.27 15.62
CA ILE A 313 1.88 10.54 16.08
C ILE A 313 0.87 10.31 14.96
N LEU A 314 1.13 10.81 13.74
CA LEU A 314 0.24 10.59 12.58
C LEU A 314 0.10 9.12 12.23
N LEU A 315 1.18 8.33 12.26
CA LEU A 315 1.13 6.88 12.05
C LEU A 315 0.24 6.18 13.09
N LYS A 316 0.37 6.53 14.38
CA LYS A 316 -0.53 6.03 15.44
C LYS A 316 -1.99 6.45 15.17
N SER A 317 -2.24 7.70 14.77
CA SER A 317 -3.56 8.24 14.42
C SER A 317 -4.21 7.60 13.19
N PHE A 318 -3.44 7.02 12.27
CA PHE A 318 -3.95 6.14 11.22
C PHE A 318 -4.24 4.72 11.74
N ARG A 319 -3.30 4.12 12.47
CA ARG A 319 -3.39 2.71 12.92
C ARG A 319 -4.54 2.44 13.86
N MET A 320 -4.77 3.31 14.86
CA MET A 320 -5.79 3.04 15.89
C MET A 320 -7.22 3.03 15.32
N PRO A 321 -7.66 4.00 14.48
CA PRO A 321 -8.96 3.92 13.82
C PRO A 321 -9.05 2.79 12.80
N HIS A 322 -7.98 2.52 12.02
CA HIS A 322 -7.96 1.39 11.07
C HIS A 322 -8.19 0.05 11.78
N LYS A 323 -7.47 -0.21 12.88
CA LYS A 323 -7.67 -1.40 13.73
C LYS A 323 -9.12 -1.50 14.19
N LYS A 324 -9.70 -0.40 14.69
CA LYS A 324 -11.08 -0.37 15.18
C LYS A 324 -12.10 -0.70 14.07
N ILE A 325 -11.95 -0.15 12.86
CA ILE A 325 -12.85 -0.43 11.72
C ILE A 325 -12.76 -1.90 11.31
N ALA A 326 -11.56 -2.48 11.28
CA ALA A 326 -11.38 -3.90 11.02
C ALA A 326 -12.08 -4.75 12.10
N GLU A 327 -11.82 -4.49 13.38
CA GLU A 327 -12.48 -5.19 14.49
C GLU A 327 -14.01 -5.04 14.48
N GLU A 328 -14.54 -3.87 14.14
CA GLU A 328 -15.98 -3.64 14.00
C GLU A 328 -16.60 -4.44 12.85
N SER A 329 -15.84 -4.65 11.76
CA SER A 329 -16.26 -5.42 10.59
C SER A 329 -16.18 -6.93 10.82
N TYR A 330 -15.08 -7.47 11.33
CA TYR A 330 -14.95 -8.93 11.56
C TYR A 330 -15.89 -9.43 12.66
N LYS A 331 -16.34 -8.57 13.58
CA LYS A 331 -17.43 -8.90 14.53
C LYS A 331 -18.80 -9.13 13.87
N GLN A 332 -18.98 -8.77 12.59
CA GLN A 332 -20.24 -8.98 11.86
C GLN A 332 -20.28 -10.33 11.11
N SER A 333 -19.21 -11.14 11.17
CA SER A 333 -19.10 -12.42 10.47
C SER A 333 -18.70 -13.53 11.44
N GLU A 334 -19.59 -14.50 11.67
CA GLU A 334 -19.34 -15.61 12.58
C GLU A 334 -18.39 -16.67 11.99
N GLU A 335 -18.29 -16.76 10.66
CA GLU A 335 -17.53 -17.81 9.96
C GLU A 335 -16.07 -17.44 9.65
N ARG A 336 -15.68 -16.15 9.66
CA ARG A 336 -14.41 -15.68 9.07
C ARG A 336 -13.48 -15.01 10.06
N THR A 337 -12.42 -15.74 10.44
CA THR A 337 -11.34 -15.26 11.33
C THR A 337 -10.23 -14.45 10.63
N LYS A 338 -10.26 -14.33 9.30
CA LYS A 338 -9.17 -13.74 8.49
C LYS A 338 -9.66 -12.80 7.37
N GLY A 339 -8.93 -11.70 7.18
CA GLY A 339 -9.14 -10.76 6.09
C GLY A 339 -8.66 -11.25 4.72
N SER A 340 -8.87 -10.44 3.67
CA SER A 340 -8.56 -10.83 2.28
C SER A 340 -7.07 -11.10 2.07
N GLY A 341 -6.21 -10.40 2.80
CA GLY A 341 -4.78 -10.67 2.85
C GLY A 341 -4.36 -11.91 3.68
N GLY A 342 -5.28 -12.67 4.28
CA GLY A 342 -4.97 -13.94 4.95
C GLY A 342 -4.55 -13.85 6.43
N TYR A 343 -4.62 -12.68 7.05
CA TYR A 343 -4.33 -12.45 8.48
C TYR A 343 -5.61 -12.15 9.28
N SER A 344 -5.62 -12.47 10.57
CA SER A 344 -6.66 -12.03 11.50
C SER A 344 -6.49 -10.56 11.88
N THR A 345 -7.41 -9.99 12.67
CA THR A 345 -7.27 -8.63 13.21
C THR A 345 -6.10 -8.48 14.19
N ASP A 346 -5.56 -9.59 14.70
CA ASP A 346 -4.51 -9.59 15.74
C ASP A 346 -3.19 -9.01 15.23
N ILE A 347 -2.88 -9.20 13.94
CA ILE A 347 -1.69 -8.59 13.30
C ILE A 347 -1.73 -7.06 13.41
N LEU A 348 -2.92 -6.44 13.42
CA LEU A 348 -3.06 -4.99 13.55
C LEU A 348 -2.71 -4.52 14.97
N SER A 349 -3.04 -5.34 15.98
CA SER A 349 -2.61 -5.14 17.37
C SER A 349 -1.09 -5.29 17.51
N HIS A 350 -0.53 -6.36 16.92
CA HIS A 350 0.90 -6.65 16.95
C HIS A 350 1.72 -5.53 16.30
N ILE A 351 1.37 -5.10 15.08
CA ILE A 351 2.09 -4.00 14.41
C ILE A 351 1.94 -2.68 15.19
N LEU A 352 0.78 -2.41 15.81
CA LEU A 352 0.59 -1.22 16.65
C LEU A 352 1.46 -1.26 17.91
N MET A 353 1.64 -2.43 18.53
CA MET A 353 2.58 -2.64 19.64
C MET A 353 4.02 -2.39 19.19
N LEU A 354 4.47 -3.02 18.10
CA LEU A 354 5.81 -2.84 17.55
C LEU A 354 6.10 -1.36 17.21
N THR A 355 5.14 -0.69 16.55
CA THR A 355 5.20 0.75 16.24
C THR A 355 5.33 1.56 17.53
N THR A 356 4.55 1.25 18.56
CA THR A 356 4.55 2.00 19.83
C THR A 356 5.87 1.84 20.57
N ASN A 357 6.40 0.61 20.65
CA ASN A 357 7.68 0.32 21.30
C ASN A 357 8.84 1.08 20.64
N LYS A 358 8.93 1.09 19.30
CA LYS A 358 10.00 1.83 18.61
C LYS A 358 9.89 3.35 18.80
N VAL A 359 8.66 3.89 18.82
CA VAL A 359 8.43 5.32 19.10
C VAL A 359 8.80 5.68 20.53
N SER A 360 8.52 4.82 21.53
CA SER A 360 8.93 5.08 22.92
C SER A 360 10.45 5.09 23.10
N LEU A 361 11.20 4.24 22.37
CA LEU A 361 12.67 4.31 22.35
C LEU A 361 13.19 5.66 21.83
N LEU A 362 12.55 6.22 20.78
CA LEU A 362 12.85 7.55 20.27
C LEU A 362 12.51 8.65 21.31
N GLU A 363 11.34 8.58 21.93
CA GLU A 363 10.92 9.52 22.99
C GLU A 363 11.93 9.54 24.17
N GLU A 364 12.45 8.38 24.56
CA GLU A 364 13.52 8.27 25.56
C GLU A 364 14.84 8.86 25.09
N GLY A 365 15.26 8.56 23.85
CA GLY A 365 16.49 9.12 23.26
C GLY A 365 16.47 10.65 23.24
N ILE A 366 15.35 11.23 22.81
CA ILE A 366 15.12 12.68 22.82
C ILE A 366 15.22 13.24 24.24
N LYS A 367 14.51 12.65 25.23
CA LYS A 367 14.59 13.09 26.63
C LYS A 367 16.01 13.04 27.18
N LYS A 368 16.77 11.95 26.92
CA LYS A 368 18.15 11.75 27.38
C LYS A 368 19.16 12.73 26.75
N HIS A 369 18.92 13.15 25.49
CA HIS A 369 19.73 14.16 24.80
C HIS A 369 19.46 15.55 25.40
N LEU A 370 18.19 15.95 25.50
CA LEU A 370 17.80 17.25 26.05
C LEU A 370 18.24 17.44 27.51
N LEU A 371 17.97 16.46 28.39
CA LEU A 371 18.34 16.55 29.81
C LEU A 371 19.87 16.59 30.03
N GLY A 372 20.62 15.74 29.32
CA GLY A 372 22.08 15.70 29.45
C GLY A 372 22.77 17.00 29.04
N PHE A 373 22.14 17.78 28.14
CA PHE A 373 22.63 19.10 27.79
C PHE A 373 22.42 20.12 28.92
N TYR A 374 21.26 20.12 29.59
CA TYR A 374 21.00 21.00 30.74
C TYR A 374 21.92 20.67 31.94
N GLU A 375 22.27 19.41 32.15
CA GLU A 375 23.23 19.00 33.18
C GLU A 375 24.67 19.44 32.86
N SER A 376 25.02 19.65 31.58
CA SER A 376 26.34 20.14 31.17
C SER A 376 26.52 21.66 31.20
N MET A 377 25.44 22.41 31.46
CA MET A 377 25.42 23.88 31.52
C MET A 377 25.33 24.45 32.95
N ASN A 378 25.26 23.59 33.96
CA ASN A 378 25.28 23.94 35.39
C ASN A 378 26.56 23.39 36.05
#